data_AF-A0AAE8QIC3-F1
#
_entry.id   AF-A0AAE8QIC3-F1
#
_cell.length_a   1.000
_cell.length_b   1.000
_cell.length_c   1.000
_cell.angle_alpha   90.00
_cell.angle_beta   90.00
_cell.angle_gamma   90.00
#
_symmetry.space_group_name_H-M   'P 1'
#
loop_
_entity.id
_entity.type
_entity.pdbx_description
1 polymer ?
#
loop_
_entity_poly.entity_id
_entity_poly.type
_entity_poly.pdbx_seq_one_letter_code
_entity_poly.pdbx_strand_id
1 'polypeptide(L)' 'RDRGCAFPGCSCVPAWTDAHHIKHWANGGPTVMNNLVLLCRSHHRLMHRKSGFVGKWVIRIGAANKPWFVPPPSIDP' A
#
# COMPACT_ATOMS: atom_id res chain seq x y z
N ARG A 1 14.24 0.46 1.42
CA ARG A 1 13.52 1.12 0.30
C ARG A 1 12.55 2.13 0.89
N ASP A 2 11.51 1.63 1.56
CA ASP A 2 10.55 2.46 2.28
C ASP A 2 11.24 2.91 3.59
N ARG A 3 11.12 4.18 3.94
CA ARG A 3 11.75 4.80 5.12
C ARG A 3 10.74 5.09 6.24
N GLY A 4 9.60 4.40 6.19
CA GLY A 4 8.42 4.65 6.98
C GLY A 4 7.18 4.21 6.21
N CYS A 5 6.01 4.66 6.63
CA CYS A 5 4.77 4.40 5.89
C CYS A 5 4.87 5.04 4.51
N ALA A 6 4.75 4.22 3.46
CA ALA A 6 4.93 4.69 2.09
C ALA A 6 3.72 5.49 1.56
N PHE A 7 2.59 5.47 2.26
CA PHE A 7 1.38 6.20 1.86
C PHE A 7 1.68 7.71 1.72
N PRO A 8 1.21 8.39 0.66
CA PRO A 8 1.54 9.79 0.40
C PRO A 8 1.20 10.70 1.59
N GLY A 9 2.15 11.55 1.99
CA GLY A 9 1.98 12.50 3.08
C GLY A 9 2.06 11.90 4.50
N CYS A 10 2.25 10.59 4.65
CA CYS A 10 2.42 9.98 5.97
C CYS A 10 3.87 10.10 6.46
N SER A 11 4.06 10.55 7.71
CA SER A 11 5.37 10.68 8.37
C SER A 11 5.67 9.55 9.37
N CYS A 12 4.86 8.48 9.39
CA CYS A 12 5.00 7.39 10.36
C CYS A 12 6.32 6.64 10.17
N VAL A 13 7.07 6.46 11.26
CA VAL A 13 8.40 5.84 11.27
C VAL A 13 8.36 4.34 10.99
N PRO A 14 9.44 3.72 10.48
CA PRO A 14 9.47 2.29 10.16
C PRO A 14 9.06 1.36 11.31
N ALA A 15 9.40 1.72 12.55
CA ALA A 15 9.09 0.94 13.74
C ALA A 15 7.58 0.77 13.98
N TRP A 16 6.72 1.58 13.34
CA TRP A 16 5.26 1.55 13.48
C TRP A 16 4.57 1.11 12.20
N THR A 17 5.30 0.41 11.33
CA THR A 17 4.80 -0.09 10.05
C THR A 17 4.90 -1.59 9.93
N ASP A 18 3.97 -2.16 9.18
CA ASP A 18 3.97 -3.56 8.78
C ASP A 18 4.17 -3.65 7.27
N ALA A 19 4.77 -4.76 6.82
CA ALA A 19 4.81 -5.09 5.41
C ALA A 19 3.43 -5.56 4.92
N HIS A 20 2.91 -4.89 3.90
CA HIS A 20 1.63 -5.19 3.26
C HIS A 20 1.86 -5.82 1.89
N HIS A 21 1.21 -6.96 1.62
CA HIS A 21 1.22 -7.60 0.31
C HIS A 21 0.29 -6.89 -0.68
N ILE A 22 0.83 -6.40 -1.81
CA ILE A 22 0.06 -5.72 -2.86
C ILE A 22 -0.89 -6.72 -3.56
N LYS A 23 -0.34 -7.83 -4.06
CA LYS A 23 -1.13 -9.04 -4.32
C LYS A 23 -1.25 -9.76 -2.99
N HIS A 24 -2.45 -9.78 -2.43
CA HIS A 24 -2.75 -10.42 -1.14
C HIS A 24 -2.12 -11.82 -1.04
N TRP A 25 -1.51 -12.11 0.11
CA TRP A 25 -0.95 -13.42 0.42
C TRP A 25 -1.96 -14.55 0.23
N ALA A 26 -3.21 -14.36 0.73
CA ALA A 26 -4.30 -15.33 0.58
C ALA A 26 -4.67 -15.65 -0.88
N ASN A 27 -4.31 -14.79 -1.83
CA ASN A 27 -4.52 -14.99 -3.27
C ASN A 27 -3.24 -15.48 -3.98
N GLY A 28 -2.29 -16.06 -3.24
CA GLY A 28 -1.01 -16.53 -3.77
C GLY A 28 -0.03 -15.39 -4.08
N GLY A 29 -0.02 -14.34 -3.26
CA GLY A 29 0.95 -13.26 -3.33
C GLY A 29 2.30 -13.66 -2.71
N PRO A 30 3.44 -13.54 -3.43
CA PRO A 30 4.75 -13.91 -2.88
C PRO A 30 5.25 -12.88 -1.85
N THR A 31 6.04 -13.34 -0.89
CA THR A 31 6.76 -12.48 0.05
C THR A 31 8.09 -12.04 -0.56
N VAL A 32 8.04 -11.01 -1.42
CA VAL A 32 9.20 -10.44 -2.12
C VAL A 32 9.07 -8.92 -2.17
N MET A 33 10.19 -8.21 -2.31
CA MET A 33 10.21 -6.74 -2.29
C MET A 33 9.26 -6.09 -3.31
N ASN A 34 9.05 -6.72 -4.46
CA ASN A 34 8.18 -6.21 -5.53
C ASN A 34 6.69 -6.52 -5.30
N ASN A 35 6.35 -7.17 -4.18
CA ASN A 35 4.98 -7.40 -3.75
C ASN A 35 4.71 -6.87 -2.34
N LEU A 36 5.68 -6.21 -1.71
CA LEU A 36 5.56 -5.70 -0.35
C LEU A 36 5.70 -4.19 -0.33
N VAL A 37 5.03 -3.55 0.63
CA VAL A 37 5.16 -2.11 0.94
C VAL A 37 4.98 -1.88 2.43
N LEU A 38 5.77 -0.98 3.03
CA LEU A 38 5.57 -0.61 4.44
C LEU A 38 4.40 0.35 4.61
N LEU A 39 3.46 0.01 5.50
CA LEU A 39 2.31 0.86 5.85
C LEU A 39 2.11 0.89 7.36
N CYS A 40 1.74 2.05 7.91
CA CYS A 40 1.30 2.12 9.31
C CYS A 40 -0.07 1.45 9.46
N ARG A 41 -0.46 1.11 10.69
CA ARG A 41 -1.73 0.40 10.98
C ARG A 41 -2.95 1.02 10.31
N SER A 42 -3.07 2.36 10.32
CA SER A 42 -4.20 3.08 9.71
C SER A 42 -4.25 2.88 8.19
N HIS A 43 -3.13 3.09 7.50
CA HIS A 43 -3.06 2.92 6.04
C HIS A 43 -3.08 1.45 5.62
N HIS A 44 -2.55 0.54 6.44
CA HIS A 44 -2.64 -0.89 6.19
C HIS A 44 -4.10 -1.33 6.16
N ARG A 45 -4.92 -0.87 7.12
CA ARG A 45 -6.37 -1.15 7.12
C ARG A 45 -7.12 -0.49 5.96
N LEU A 46 -6.70 0.71 5.53
CA LEU A 46 -7.25 1.37 4.35
C LEU A 46 -7.10 0.49 3.09
N MET A 47 -5.95 -0.17 2.93
CA MET A 47 -5.65 -1.02 1.76
C MET A 47 -6.42 -2.33 1.74
N HIS A 48 -6.87 -2.84 2.89
CA HIS A 48 -7.70 -4.05 2.98
C HIS A 48 -9.18 -3.82 2.65
N ARG A 49 -9.61 -2.60 2.31
CA ARG A 49 -11.00 -2.33 1.91
C ARG A 49 -11.35 -3.09 0.63
N LYS A 50 -12.51 -3.77 0.63
CA LYS A 50 -12.95 -4.68 -0.45
C LYS A 50 -13.15 -3.95 -1.79
N SER A 51 -12.99 -4.69 -2.88
CA SER A 51 -13.38 -4.23 -4.22
C SER A 51 -14.88 -3.88 -4.27
N GLY A 52 -15.22 -2.81 -4.98
CA GLY A 52 -16.59 -2.29 -5.09
C GLY A 52 -16.92 -1.15 -4.11
N PHE A 53 -16.03 -0.84 -3.16
CA PHE A 53 -16.21 0.31 -2.28
C PHE A 53 -15.73 1.60 -2.96
N VAL A 54 -16.57 2.64 -2.96
CA VAL A 54 -16.16 4.00 -3.34
C VAL A 54 -15.03 4.42 -2.41
N GLY A 55 -13.92 4.89 -2.96
CA GLY A 55 -12.75 5.27 -2.16
C GLY A 55 -11.62 4.24 -2.10
N LYS A 56 -11.62 3.20 -2.95
CA LYS A 56 -10.53 2.22 -3.01
C LYS A 56 -9.24 2.81 -3.57
N TRP A 57 -8.15 2.64 -2.82
CA TRP A 57 -6.80 2.94 -3.28
C TRP A 57 -6.18 1.72 -3.97
N VAL A 58 -5.31 1.97 -4.95
CA VAL A 58 -4.54 0.92 -5.62
C VAL A 58 -3.06 1.19 -5.45
N ILE A 59 -2.30 0.17 -5.10
CA ILE A 59 -0.84 0.24 -5.04
C ILE A 59 -0.27 -0.38 -6.32
N ARG A 60 0.60 0.35 -7.00
CA ARG A 60 1.43 -0.16 -8.11
C ARG A 60 2.89 -0.12 -7.70
N ILE A 61 3.70 -1.03 -8.23
CA ILE A 61 5.16 -0.95 -8.10
C ILE A 61 5.71 -0.31 -9.38
N GLY A 62 6.35 0.85 -9.22
CA GLY A 62 7.04 1.55 -10.29
C GLY A 62 8.51 1.12 -10.41
N ALA A 63 9.25 1.88 -11.21
CA ALA A 63 10.69 1.69 -11.40
C ALA A 63 11.46 1.72 -10.05
N ALA A 64 12.56 0.98 -9.98
CA ALA A 64 13.37 0.82 -8.76
C ALA A 64 12.57 0.30 -7.54
N ASN A 65 11.52 -0.47 -7.78
CA ASN A 65 10.64 -1.09 -6.79
C ASN A 65 9.87 -0.09 -5.92
N LYS A 66 9.79 1.21 -6.28
CA LYS A 66 9.08 2.20 -5.45
C LYS A 66 7.55 2.05 -5.58
N PRO A 67 6.80 2.02 -4.47
CA PRO A 67 5.34 1.97 -4.52
C PRO A 67 4.77 3.31 -5.00
N TRP A 68 3.73 3.24 -5.83
CA TRP A 68 2.91 4.35 -6.28
C TRP A 68 1.46 4.11 -5.85
N PHE A 69 0.81 5.14 -5.32
CA PHE A 69 -0.55 5.07 -4.82
C PHE A 69 -1.48 5.78 -5.78
N VAL A 70 -2.40 5.03 -6.37
CA VAL A 70 -3.46 5.58 -7.21
C VAL A 70 -4.67 5.82 -6.32
N PRO A 71 -5.09 7.09 -6.14
CA PRO A 71 -6.30 7.41 -5.41
C PRO A 71 -7.56 6.89 -6.13
N PRO A 72 -8.68 6.75 -5.41
CA PRO A 72 -9.99 6.53 -6.01
C PRO A 72 -10.44 7.75 -6.85
N PRO A 73 -11.32 7.56 -7.85
CA PRO A 73 -11.85 8.66 -8.67
C PRO A 73 -12.56 9.78 -7.88
N SER A 74 -13.06 9.48 -6.69
CA SER A 74 -13.67 10.47 -5.80
C SER A 74 -12.68 11.45 -5.17
N ILE A 75 -11.37 11.16 -5.23
CA ILE A 75 -10.28 12.01 -4.73
C ILE A 75 -9.54 12.67 -5.90
N ASP A 76 -9.33 11.94 -7.00
CA ASP A 76 -8.65 12.41 -8.22
C ASP A 76 -9.36 11.80 -9.45
N PRO A 77 -10.30 12.53 -10.08
CA PRO A 77 -11.20 12.01 -11.12
C PRO A 77 -10.54 11.83 -12.50
#